data_AF-A0A159Z0L0-F1
#
_entry.id   AF-A0A159Z0L0-F1
#
_cell.length_a   1.000
_cell.length_b   1.000
_cell.length_c   1.000
_cell.angle_alpha   90.00
_cell.angle_beta   90.00
_cell.angle_gamma   90.00
#
_symmetry.space_group_name_H-M   'P 1'
#
loop_
_entity.id
_entity.type
_entity.pdbx_description
1 polymer ?
#
loop_
_entity_poly.entity_id
_entity_poly.type
_entity_poly.pdbx_seq_one_letter_code
_entity_poly.pdbx_strand_id
1 'polypeptide(L)'
;MTRRTGADSFLQRYLICAASEPWQFAGAEDLRCRVFVQEQQLFTGHDRDAIDALAVPLVAIAEDAPGGPQVVGTVRIHEAAPGVWWGSRLAVASAWRRVGKLGSELIRLAVGAARAQAATEFHAHVQRQNVVLFRRLHWTETAEVELHGRPHAHMLASLDRYSPISDPAAGWQLRAPGPVEVRA
;
A
#
# COMPACT_ATOMS: atom_id res chain seq x y z
N MET A 1 -33.28 31.28 -4.08
CA MET A 1 -31.92 31.12 -3.52
C MET A 1 -31.45 29.69 -3.72
N THR A 2 -30.83 29.43 -4.86
CA THR A 2 -30.24 28.14 -5.24
C THR A 2 -28.97 27.94 -4.39
N ARG A 3 -29.02 27.06 -3.38
CA ARG A 3 -27.80 26.66 -2.69
C ARG A 3 -26.96 25.85 -3.69
N ARG A 4 -25.84 26.41 -4.12
CA ARG A 4 -24.74 25.63 -4.72
C ARG A 4 -24.24 24.69 -3.63
N THR A 5 -24.71 23.44 -3.64
CA THR A 5 -24.06 22.36 -2.89
C THR A 5 -22.69 22.17 -3.55
N GLY A 6 -21.67 22.76 -2.95
CA GLY A 6 -20.33 22.84 -3.53
C GLY A 6 -19.72 21.43 -3.67
N ALA A 7 -19.16 21.16 -4.85
CA ALA A 7 -18.48 19.91 -5.18
C ALA A 7 -17.27 19.58 -4.27
N ASP A 8 -16.87 20.50 -3.38
CA ASP A 8 -15.77 20.31 -2.42
C ASP A 8 -16.15 19.49 -1.18
N SER A 9 -17.42 19.18 -0.92
CA SER A 9 -17.82 18.42 0.29
C SER A 9 -17.66 16.90 0.19
N PHE A 10 -17.06 16.37 -0.89
CA PHE A 10 -16.94 14.92 -1.14
C PHE A 10 -15.50 14.39 -1.14
N LEU A 11 -14.50 15.27 -1.06
CA LEU A 11 -13.10 14.87 -1.05
C LEU A 11 -12.58 14.75 0.38
N GLN A 12 -11.98 13.60 0.68
CA GLN A 12 -11.26 13.35 1.93
C GLN A 12 -9.77 13.55 1.70
N ARG A 13 -9.07 13.91 2.78
CA ARG A 13 -7.61 13.93 2.80
C ARG A 13 -7.06 12.57 3.18
N TYR A 14 -6.02 12.17 2.45
CA TYR A 14 -5.21 11.02 2.80
C TYR A 14 -3.74 11.40 2.90
N LEU A 15 -3.05 10.88 3.91
CA LEU A 15 -1.60 10.97 4.05
C LEU A 15 -0.97 9.64 3.63
N ILE A 16 0.02 9.70 2.73
CA ILE A 16 0.83 8.56 2.30
C ILE A 16 2.23 8.74 2.89
N CYS A 17 2.60 7.91 3.86
CA CYS A 17 3.88 8.04 4.57
C CYS A 17 4.40 6.69 5.08
N ALA A 18 5.66 6.65 5.52
CA ALA A 18 6.14 5.59 6.40
C ALA A 18 5.51 5.74 7.78
N ALA A 19 5.14 4.61 8.38
CA ALA A 19 4.63 4.60 9.74
C ALA A 19 5.72 5.09 10.71
N SER A 20 5.36 6.02 11.59
CA SER A 20 6.23 6.64 12.59
C SER A 20 5.62 6.65 13.99
N GLU A 21 4.30 6.47 14.10
CA GLU A 21 3.59 6.46 15.39
C GLU A 21 3.00 5.06 15.71
N PRO A 22 2.95 4.65 16.99
CA PRO A 22 2.47 3.32 17.39
C PRO A 22 1.12 2.91 16.79
N TRP A 23 0.17 3.84 16.67
CA TRP A 23 -1.15 3.56 16.11
C TRP A 23 -1.12 3.30 14.59
N GLN A 24 -0.13 3.84 13.88
CA GLN A 24 0.05 3.60 12.44
C GLN A 24 0.59 2.19 12.20
N PHE A 25 1.54 1.75 13.04
CA PHE A 25 2.03 0.37 13.03
C PHE A 25 0.90 -0.62 13.36
N ALA A 26 0.18 -0.40 14.45
CA ALA A 26 -0.96 -1.22 14.84
C ALA A 26 -2.05 -1.24 13.75
N GLY A 27 -2.38 -0.07 13.17
CA GLY A 27 -3.35 0.04 12.09
C GLY A 27 -2.94 -0.69 10.80
N ALA A 28 -1.65 -0.72 10.48
CA ALA A 28 -1.12 -1.50 9.35
C ALA A 28 -1.27 -3.01 9.59
N GLU A 29 -0.93 -3.50 10.79
CA GLU A 29 -1.10 -4.90 11.18
C GLU A 29 -2.57 -5.33 11.18
N ASP A 30 -3.45 -4.52 11.77
CA ASP A 30 -4.89 -4.78 11.80
C ASP A 30 -5.48 -4.81 10.40
N LEU A 31 -5.06 -3.89 9.52
CA LEU A 31 -5.49 -3.88 8.13
C LEU A 31 -5.02 -5.14 7.38
N ARG A 32 -3.78 -5.57 7.58
CA ARG A 32 -3.26 -6.81 6.99
C ARG A 32 -4.03 -8.03 7.48
N CYS A 33 -4.34 -8.13 8.77
CA CYS A 33 -5.16 -9.20 9.32
C CYS A 33 -6.56 -9.20 8.68
N ARG A 34 -7.24 -8.05 8.63
CA ARG A 34 -8.56 -7.94 7.98
C ARG A 34 -8.53 -8.37 6.51
N VAL A 35 -7.52 -7.96 5.75
CA VAL A 35 -7.46 -8.23 4.30
C VAL A 35 -6.96 -9.63 4.00
N PHE A 36 -5.83 -10.06 4.56
CA PHE A 36 -5.19 -11.31 4.18
C PHE A 36 -5.70 -12.51 4.97
N VAL A 37 -6.04 -12.35 6.25
CA VAL A 37 -6.57 -13.43 7.09
C VAL A 37 -8.08 -13.51 6.90
N GLN A 38 -8.82 -12.44 7.24
CA GLN A 38 -10.28 -12.51 7.34
C GLN A 38 -10.97 -12.46 5.98
N GLU A 39 -10.60 -11.53 5.09
CA GLU A 39 -11.27 -11.38 3.80
C GLU A 39 -10.75 -12.40 2.78
N GLN A 40 -9.44 -12.50 2.62
CA GLN A 40 -8.86 -13.35 1.59
C GLN A 40 -8.58 -14.77 2.06
N GLN A 41 -8.55 -15.08 3.36
CA GLN A 41 -8.26 -16.43 3.85
C GLN A 41 -6.95 -17.00 3.28
N LEU A 42 -5.93 -16.14 3.12
CA LEU A 42 -4.59 -16.52 2.67
C LEU A 42 -3.73 -17.08 3.81
N PHE A 43 -4.05 -16.68 5.03
CA PHE A 43 -3.36 -17.09 6.25
C PHE A 43 -4.39 -17.52 7.28
N THR A 44 -3.98 -18.40 8.19
CA THR A 44 -4.79 -18.84 9.33
C THR A 44 -4.26 -18.15 10.58
N GLY A 45 -5.14 -17.45 11.31
CA GLY A 45 -4.78 -16.78 12.56
C GLY A 45 -4.07 -15.42 12.36
N HIS A 46 -2.90 -15.40 11.72
CA HIS A 46 -2.13 -14.17 11.45
C HIS A 46 -1.32 -14.24 10.16
N ASP A 47 -0.96 -13.09 9.59
CA ASP A 47 -0.07 -12.98 8.42
C ASP A 47 1.38 -12.58 8.78
N ARG A 48 1.70 -12.49 10.10
CA ARG A 48 3.05 -12.14 10.60
C ARG A 48 4.11 -13.18 10.22
N ASP A 49 5.32 -12.71 9.95
CA ASP A 49 6.52 -13.49 9.66
C ASP A 49 7.81 -12.79 10.15
N ALA A 50 8.97 -13.41 9.94
CA ALA A 50 10.25 -12.87 10.41
C ALA A 50 10.63 -11.51 9.79
N ILE A 51 10.07 -11.17 8.63
CA ILE A 51 10.35 -9.90 7.94
C ILE A 51 9.71 -8.73 8.70
N ASP A 52 8.66 -8.95 9.49
CA ASP A 52 8.04 -7.89 10.30
C ASP A 52 9.03 -7.20 11.26
N ALA A 53 10.08 -7.89 11.70
CA ALA A 53 11.08 -7.34 12.61
C ALA A 53 12.01 -6.30 11.96
N LEU A 54 12.12 -6.29 10.63
CA LEU A 54 13.04 -5.41 9.89
C LEU A 54 12.36 -4.57 8.80
N ALA A 55 11.13 -4.89 8.43
CA ALA A 55 10.41 -4.17 7.39
C ALA A 55 9.91 -2.82 7.88
N VAL A 56 9.94 -1.83 7.00
CA VAL A 56 9.34 -0.52 7.20
C VAL A 56 7.91 -0.55 6.65
N PRO A 57 6.88 -0.40 7.51
CA PRO A 57 5.51 -0.26 7.04
C PRO A 57 5.29 1.14 6.47
N LEU A 58 4.65 1.18 5.31
CA LEU A 58 4.15 2.37 4.65
C LEU A 58 2.64 2.33 4.73
N VAL A 59 2.02 3.47 4.98
CA VAL A 59 0.59 3.59 5.30
C VAL A 59 -0.07 4.67 4.45
N ALA A 60 -1.32 4.39 4.11
CA ALA A 60 -2.26 5.37 3.62
C ALA A 60 -3.27 5.63 4.73
N ILE A 61 -3.26 6.84 5.28
CA ILE A 61 -4.10 7.26 6.40
C ILE A 61 -5.24 8.11 5.83
N ALA A 62 -6.48 7.74 6.13
CA ALA A 62 -7.63 8.63 5.93
C ALA A 62 -7.71 9.59 7.11
N GLU A 63 -7.35 10.86 6.92
CA GLU A 63 -7.27 11.84 8.00
C GLU A 63 -8.66 12.27 8.51
N ASP A 64 -9.64 12.27 7.60
CA ASP A 64 -11.02 12.74 7.86
C ASP A 64 -11.99 11.56 8.08
N ALA A 65 -11.50 10.38 8.47
CA ALA A 65 -12.36 9.22 8.69
C ALA A 65 -13.26 9.39 9.94
N PRO A 66 -14.49 8.84 9.94
CA PRO A 66 -15.34 8.83 11.13
C PRO A 66 -14.63 8.13 12.29
N GLY A 67 -14.57 8.78 13.46
CA GLY A 67 -13.86 8.26 14.63
C GLY A 67 -12.37 8.66 14.71
N GLY A 68 -11.87 9.45 13.75
CA GLY A 68 -10.50 9.96 13.72
C GLY A 68 -9.64 9.32 12.62
N PRO A 69 -8.35 9.73 12.51
CA PRO A 69 -7.45 9.21 11.49
C PRO A 69 -7.34 7.68 11.53
N GLN A 70 -7.44 7.04 10.37
CA GLN A 70 -7.40 5.57 10.25
C GLN A 70 -6.46 5.12 9.12
N VAL A 71 -5.66 4.08 9.36
CA VAL A 71 -4.93 3.38 8.29
C VAL A 71 -5.93 2.63 7.40
N VAL A 72 -5.99 3.01 6.12
CA VAL A 72 -6.89 2.45 5.10
C VAL A 72 -6.14 1.76 3.96
N GLY A 73 -4.82 1.91 3.91
CA GLY A 73 -3.93 1.17 3.03
C GLY A 73 -2.57 0.94 3.69
N THR A 74 -1.89 -0.14 3.34
CA THR A 74 -0.52 -0.39 3.78
C THR A 74 0.25 -1.23 2.78
N VAL A 75 1.58 -1.09 2.79
CA VAL A 75 2.57 -2.00 2.18
C VAL A 75 3.79 -1.96 3.08
N ARG A 76 4.56 -3.03 3.18
CA ARG A 76 5.86 -3.00 3.89
C ARG A 76 7.01 -3.22 2.91
N ILE A 77 8.12 -2.53 3.15
CA ILE A 77 9.35 -2.69 2.37
C ILE A 77 10.49 -3.18 3.26
N HIS A 78 11.41 -3.94 2.70
CA HIS A 78 12.65 -4.32 3.37
C HIS A 78 13.77 -4.54 2.36
N GLU A 79 15.01 -4.39 2.82
CA GLU A 79 16.21 -4.74 2.08
C GLU A 79 16.60 -6.19 2.43
N ALA A 80 16.53 -7.09 1.45
CA ALA A 80 16.84 -8.50 1.64
C ALA A 80 18.34 -8.78 1.51
N ALA A 81 19.03 -7.97 0.71
CA ALA A 81 20.47 -7.92 0.53
C ALA A 81 20.85 -6.51 0.08
N PRO A 82 22.12 -6.06 0.21
CA PRO A 82 22.53 -4.72 -0.19
C PRO A 82 22.07 -4.35 -1.61
N GLY A 83 21.25 -3.30 -1.74
CA GLY A 83 20.67 -2.84 -3.00
C GLY A 83 19.44 -3.62 -3.49
N VAL A 84 19.10 -4.75 -2.87
CA VAL A 84 17.99 -5.63 -3.28
C VAL A 84 16.81 -5.46 -2.32
N TRP A 85 15.79 -4.75 -2.79
CA TRP A 85 14.61 -4.39 -2.01
C TRP A 85 13.38 -5.19 -2.38
N TRP A 86 12.46 -5.33 -1.43
CA TRP A 86 11.23 -6.09 -1.61
C TRP A 86 10.03 -5.33 -1.03
N GLY A 87 8.97 -5.22 -1.83
CA GLY A 87 7.64 -4.81 -1.39
C GLY A 87 6.76 -6.02 -1.10
N SER A 88 6.07 -6.01 0.03
CA SER A 88 5.16 -7.10 0.43
C SER A 88 3.96 -6.58 1.23
N ARG A 89 2.94 -7.44 1.40
CA ARG A 89 1.75 -7.15 2.22
C ARG A 89 0.97 -5.89 1.79
N LEU A 90 0.95 -5.59 0.48
CA LEU A 90 0.12 -4.50 -0.06
C LEU A 90 -1.38 -4.80 0.17
N ALA A 91 -2.02 -4.02 1.02
CA ALA A 91 -3.42 -4.14 1.37
C ALA A 91 -4.12 -2.77 1.32
N VAL A 92 -5.35 -2.73 0.80
CA VAL A 92 -6.23 -1.56 0.86
C VAL A 92 -7.59 -2.01 1.36
N ALA A 93 -8.12 -1.30 2.36
CA ALA A 93 -9.44 -1.55 2.92
C ALA A 93 -10.50 -1.52 1.83
N SER A 94 -11.45 -2.47 1.86
CA SER A 94 -12.43 -2.69 0.79
C SER A 94 -13.18 -1.41 0.38
N ALA A 95 -13.63 -0.61 1.35
CA ALA A 95 -14.36 0.62 1.11
C ALA A 95 -13.54 1.71 0.40
N TRP A 96 -12.20 1.64 0.45
CA TRP A 96 -11.28 2.59 -0.18
C TRP A 96 -10.66 2.10 -1.49
N ARG A 97 -10.89 0.85 -1.90
CA ARG A 97 -10.32 0.31 -3.16
C ARG A 97 -10.76 1.09 -4.39
N ARG A 98 -11.99 1.63 -4.37
CA ARG A 98 -12.58 2.42 -5.47
C ARG A 98 -12.05 3.86 -5.55
N VAL A 99 -11.30 4.31 -4.54
CA VAL A 99 -10.56 5.59 -4.61
C VAL A 99 -9.46 5.51 -5.69
N GLY A 100 -9.03 4.30 -6.08
CA GLY A 100 -8.21 4.03 -7.26
C GLY A 100 -6.75 4.50 -7.17
N LYS A 101 -6.41 5.32 -6.18
CA LYS A 101 -5.08 5.94 -6.03
C LYS A 101 -4.24 5.33 -4.91
N LEU A 102 -4.85 4.94 -3.79
CA LEU A 102 -4.09 4.60 -2.56
C LEU A 102 -3.06 3.49 -2.76
N GLY A 103 -3.44 2.38 -3.42
CA GLY A 103 -2.49 1.30 -3.72
C GLY A 103 -1.34 1.76 -4.63
N SER A 104 -1.63 2.57 -5.65
CA SER A 104 -0.63 3.13 -6.55
C SER A 104 0.31 4.09 -5.85
N GLU A 105 -0.19 4.96 -4.96
CA GLU A 105 0.66 5.89 -4.19
C GLU A 105 1.53 5.15 -3.18
N LEU A 106 1.02 4.10 -2.54
CA LEU A 106 1.82 3.23 -1.68
C LEU A 106 2.95 2.53 -2.45
N ILE A 107 2.68 2.05 -3.66
CA ILE A 107 3.72 1.47 -4.54
C ILE A 107 4.76 2.53 -4.91
N ARG A 108 4.34 3.77 -5.23
CA ARG A 108 5.27 4.87 -5.52
C ARG A 108 6.15 5.21 -4.32
N LEU A 109 5.57 5.31 -3.13
CA LEU A 109 6.33 5.53 -1.90
C LEU A 109 7.32 4.39 -1.66
N ALA A 110 6.88 3.13 -1.82
CA ALA A 110 7.70 1.94 -1.64
C ALA A 110 8.95 1.95 -2.52
N VAL A 111 8.77 2.13 -3.83
CA VAL A 111 9.90 2.11 -4.78
C VAL A 111 10.78 3.35 -4.59
N GLY A 112 10.18 4.55 -4.40
CA GLY A 112 10.96 5.77 -4.21
C GLY A 112 11.78 5.80 -2.92
N ALA A 113 11.26 5.24 -1.83
CA ALA A 113 11.99 5.12 -0.55
C ALA A 113 13.19 4.16 -0.67
N ALA A 114 13.04 3.05 -1.39
CA ALA A 114 14.15 2.15 -1.68
C ALA A 114 15.18 2.79 -2.62
N ARG A 115 14.74 3.54 -3.63
CA ARG A 115 15.65 4.30 -4.52
C ARG A 115 16.50 5.32 -3.78
N ALA A 116 15.93 6.01 -2.80
CA ALA A 116 16.69 6.94 -1.96
C ALA A 116 17.78 6.24 -1.13
N GLN A 117 17.61 4.93 -0.90
CA GLN A 117 18.56 4.05 -0.21
C GLN A 117 19.41 3.23 -1.20
N ALA A 118 19.65 3.76 -2.40
CA ALA A 118 20.51 3.19 -3.42
C ALA A 118 20.11 1.77 -3.90
N ALA A 119 18.81 1.45 -3.88
CA ALA A 119 18.31 0.21 -4.47
C ALA A 119 18.76 0.05 -5.94
N THR A 120 19.26 -1.14 -6.25
CA THR A 120 19.58 -1.59 -7.61
C THR A 120 18.44 -2.45 -8.18
N GLU A 121 17.69 -3.13 -7.31
CA GLU A 121 16.52 -3.94 -7.67
C GLU A 121 15.39 -3.76 -6.66
N PHE A 122 14.15 -3.84 -7.14
CA PHE A 122 12.96 -3.84 -6.27
C PHE A 122 11.96 -4.88 -6.75
N HIS A 123 11.71 -5.88 -5.91
CA HIS A 123 10.89 -7.04 -6.23
C HIS A 123 9.56 -7.04 -5.49
N ALA A 124 8.59 -7.77 -6.03
CA ALA A 124 7.37 -8.14 -5.33
C ALA A 124 6.82 -9.46 -5.86
N HIS A 125 6.15 -10.22 -4.98
CA HIS A 125 5.21 -11.25 -5.39
C HIS A 125 3.81 -10.65 -5.41
N VAL A 126 3.23 -10.57 -6.61
CA VAL A 126 1.96 -9.87 -6.87
C VAL A 126 0.90 -10.89 -7.21
N GLN A 127 -0.22 -10.89 -6.48
CA GLN A 127 -1.37 -11.74 -6.84
C GLN A 127 -1.79 -11.51 -8.29
N ARG A 128 -2.13 -12.57 -9.03
CA ARG A 128 -2.40 -12.50 -10.47
C ARG A 128 -3.41 -11.40 -10.86
N GLN A 129 -4.44 -11.20 -10.04
CA GLN A 129 -5.47 -10.16 -10.24
C GLN A 129 -4.93 -8.72 -10.27
N ASN A 130 -3.78 -8.46 -9.64
CA ASN A 130 -3.19 -7.12 -9.51
C ASN A 130 -2.08 -6.85 -10.54
N VAL A 131 -1.69 -7.84 -11.36
CA VAL A 131 -0.59 -7.70 -12.34
C VAL A 131 -0.81 -6.54 -13.31
N VAL A 132 -2.05 -6.31 -13.77
CA VAL A 132 -2.37 -5.20 -14.68
C VAL A 132 -2.09 -3.83 -14.05
N LEU A 133 -2.37 -3.67 -12.75
CA LEU A 133 -2.03 -2.44 -12.01
C LEU A 133 -0.51 -2.25 -11.98
N PHE A 134 0.23 -3.28 -11.61
CA PHE A 134 1.69 -3.22 -11.52
C PHE A 134 2.35 -2.92 -12.87
N ARG A 135 1.89 -3.52 -13.97
CA ARG A 135 2.36 -3.20 -15.32
C ARG A 135 2.13 -1.73 -15.69
N ARG A 136 0.98 -1.15 -15.34
CA ARG A 136 0.70 0.29 -15.53
C ARG A 136 1.61 1.19 -14.70
N LEU A 137 2.18 0.65 -13.61
CA LEU A 137 3.15 1.33 -12.77
C LEU A 137 4.60 1.00 -13.19
N HIS A 138 4.82 0.50 -14.41
CA HIS A 138 6.16 0.19 -14.93
C HIS A 138 6.88 -0.97 -14.22
N TRP A 139 6.12 -1.98 -13.81
CA TRP A 139 6.68 -3.25 -13.37
C TRP A 139 6.63 -4.29 -14.48
N THR A 140 7.68 -5.11 -14.53
CA THR A 140 7.79 -6.24 -15.45
C THR A 140 7.63 -7.54 -14.69
N GLU A 141 6.80 -8.43 -15.22
CA GLU A 141 6.67 -9.80 -14.72
C GLU A 141 7.83 -10.66 -15.20
N THR A 142 8.45 -11.39 -14.29
CA THR A 142 9.64 -12.20 -14.53
C THR A 142 9.38 -13.70 -14.40
N ALA A 143 8.41 -14.10 -13.58
CA ALA A 143 8.02 -15.50 -13.41
C ALA A 143 6.59 -15.61 -12.86
N GLU A 144 5.95 -16.75 -13.12
CA GLU A 144 4.73 -17.16 -12.41
C GLU A 144 5.13 -18.01 -11.19
N VAL A 145 4.45 -17.80 -10.06
CA VAL A 145 4.71 -18.48 -8.80
C VAL A 145 3.40 -18.78 -8.07
N GLU A 146 3.30 -19.93 -7.41
CA GLU A 146 2.16 -20.24 -6.55
C GLU A 146 2.53 -20.00 -5.09
N LEU A 147 1.77 -19.16 -4.39
CA LEU A 147 1.98 -18.84 -2.98
C LEU A 147 0.65 -18.96 -2.25
N HIS A 148 0.64 -19.69 -1.12
CA HIS A 148 -0.55 -19.91 -0.29
C HIS A 148 -1.75 -20.45 -1.10
N GLY A 149 -1.48 -21.35 -2.06
CA GLY A 149 -2.50 -21.93 -2.95
C GLY A 149 -3.12 -20.93 -3.93
N ARG A 150 -2.46 -19.79 -4.19
CA ARG A 150 -2.93 -18.78 -5.15
C ARG A 150 -1.86 -18.42 -6.18
N PRO A 151 -2.27 -18.16 -7.43
CA PRO A 151 -1.36 -17.71 -8.47
C PRO A 151 -0.88 -16.28 -8.20
N HIS A 152 0.42 -16.11 -8.25
CA HIS A 152 1.15 -14.86 -8.15
C HIS A 152 2.11 -14.73 -9.33
N ALA A 153 2.57 -13.51 -9.56
CA ALA A 153 3.67 -13.19 -10.45
C ALA A 153 4.83 -12.65 -9.61
N HIS A 154 6.04 -13.12 -9.86
CA HIS A 154 7.24 -12.38 -9.48
C HIS A 154 7.39 -11.20 -10.43
N MET A 155 7.57 -10.00 -9.87
CA MET A 155 7.67 -8.78 -10.65
C MET A 155 8.83 -7.89 -10.15
N LEU A 156 9.45 -7.18 -11.08
CA LEU A 156 10.50 -6.19 -10.88
C LEU A 156 10.00 -4.78 -11.22
N ALA A 157 10.29 -3.80 -10.38
CA ALA A 157 10.02 -2.39 -10.68
C ALA A 157 11.09 -1.81 -11.61
N SER A 158 10.69 -1.06 -12.63
CA SER A 158 11.61 -0.23 -13.42
C SER A 158 12.01 0.99 -12.59
N LEU A 159 13.12 0.89 -11.85
CA LEU A 159 13.49 1.89 -10.86
C LEU A 159 13.52 3.29 -11.45
N ASP A 160 14.14 3.47 -12.62
CA ASP A 160 14.27 4.73 -13.37
C ASP A 160 12.97 5.55 -13.51
N ARG A 161 11.80 4.90 -13.45
CA ARG A 161 10.46 5.51 -13.54
C ARG A 161 9.95 6.15 -12.25
N TYR A 162 10.67 6.01 -11.13
CA TYR A 162 10.25 6.49 -9.82
C TYR A 162 11.21 7.54 -9.24
N SER A 163 10.76 8.71 -8.82
CA SER A 163 11.65 9.64 -8.11
C SER A 163 12.10 9.07 -6.75
N PRO A 164 13.36 9.27 -6.32
CA PRO A 164 13.79 8.91 -4.97
C PRO A 164 13.05 9.77 -3.93
N ILE A 165 12.68 9.15 -2.80
CA ILE A 165 11.96 9.79 -1.69
C ILE A 165 12.80 9.63 -0.42
N SER A 166 13.56 10.66 -0.06
CA SER A 166 14.54 10.60 1.04
C SER A 166 13.90 10.68 2.44
N ASP A 167 12.72 11.30 2.55
CA ASP A 167 11.95 11.36 3.80
C ASP A 167 10.58 10.71 3.61
N PRO A 168 10.50 9.37 3.67
CA PRO A 168 9.23 8.69 3.51
C PRO A 168 8.29 8.92 4.70
N ALA A 169 8.79 9.32 5.88
CA ALA A 169 7.96 9.60 7.05
C ALA A 169 7.17 10.90 6.91
N ALA A 170 7.78 11.95 6.29
CA ALA A 170 7.04 13.16 5.94
C ALA A 170 5.94 12.88 4.90
N GLY A 171 6.24 12.03 3.91
CA GLY A 171 5.24 11.57 2.94
C GLY A 171 4.59 12.70 2.14
N TRP A 172 3.34 12.49 1.70
CA TRP A 172 2.54 13.54 1.07
C TRP A 172 1.04 13.33 1.28
N GLN A 173 0.30 14.45 1.22
CA GLN A 173 -1.15 14.44 1.24
C GLN A 173 -1.72 14.36 -0.17
N LEU A 174 -2.85 13.68 -0.30
CA LEU A 174 -3.70 13.70 -1.49
C LEU A 174 -5.16 13.97 -1.10
N ARG A 175 -5.91 14.51 -2.05
CA ARG A 175 -7.36 14.61 -1.97
C ARG A 175 -7.98 13.66 -2.97
N ALA A 176 -8.89 12.82 -2.50
CA ALA A 176 -9.63 11.89 -3.33
C ALA A 176 -11.02 11.64 -2.74
N PRO A 177 -11.98 11.09 -3.50
CA PRO A 177 -13.30 10.77 -2.98
C PRO A 177 -13.22 9.86 -1.75
N GLY A 178 -14.14 10.06 -0.80
CA GLY A 178 -14.29 9.21 0.38
C GLY A 178 -14.61 7.74 0.08
N PRO A 179 -14.66 6.87 1.11
CA PRO A 179 -15.08 5.49 0.93
C PRO A 179 -16.48 5.42 0.34
N VAL A 180 -16.74 4.39 -0.47
CA VAL A 180 -18.12 4.10 -0.87
C VAL A 180 -18.85 3.59 0.37
N GLU A 181 -19.94 4.25 0.76
CA GLU A 181 -20.84 3.74 1.80
C GLU A 181 -21.30 2.34 1.41
N VAL A 182 -20.91 1.34 2.21
CA VAL A 182 -21.48 0.00 2.08
C VAL A 182 -22.87 0.10 2.68
N ARG A 183 -23.91 0.17 1.84
CA ARG A 183 -25.28 0.01 2.29
C ARG A 183 -25.40 -1.39 2.91
N ALA A 184 -25.79 -1.43 4.18
CA ALA A 184 -26.18 -2.66 4.88
C ALA A 184 -27.41 -3.30 4.23
#